data_AF-A0A2A4T1Q2-F1
#
_entry.id   AF-A0A2A4T1Q2-F1
#
_cell.length_a   1.000
_cell.length_b   1.000
_cell.length_c   1.000
_cell.angle_alpha   90.00
_cell.angle_beta   90.00
_cell.angle_gamma   90.00
#
_symmetry.space_group_name_H-M   'P 1'
#
loop_
_entity.id
_entity.type
_entity.pdbx_description
1 polymer ?
#
loop_
_entity_poly.entity_id
_entity_poly.type
_entity_poly.pdbx_seq_one_letter_code
_entity_poly.pdbx_strand_id
1 'polypeptide(L)'
;MSFFEWVASTSIYGLPLDIPAHLLVGLVIFLIARKSGSTAHTALAVVFAMALLKELTFDLRIWWTWGFYLEPIKDIIVSLLLPGVWMLRIWVQRERTLLSTE
;
A
#
# COMPACT_ATOMS: atom_id res chain seq x y z
N MET A 1 -9.85 26.90 1.74
CA MET A 1 -9.23 25.66 1.24
C MET A 1 -8.78 24.85 2.43
N SER A 2 -9.36 23.67 2.63
CA SER A 2 -8.96 22.78 3.73
C SER A 2 -7.66 22.03 3.39
N PHE A 3 -6.95 21.50 4.40
CA PHE A 3 -5.75 20.70 4.19
C PHE A 3 -5.99 19.50 3.26
N PHE A 4 -7.15 18.85 3.38
CA PHE A 4 -7.55 17.72 2.53
C PHE A 4 -7.78 18.12 1.07
N GLU A 5 -8.43 19.26 0.82
CA GLU A 5 -8.61 19.79 -0.54
C GLU A 5 -7.27 20.19 -1.18
N TRP A 6 -6.33 20.68 -0.38
CA TRP A 6 -4.98 21.01 -0.84
C TRP A 6 -4.21 19.76 -1.25
N VAL A 7 -4.24 18.70 -0.44
CA VAL A 7 -3.61 17.42 -0.78
C VAL A 7 -4.21 16.81 -2.05
N ALA A 8 -5.54 16.85 -2.19
CA ALA A 8 -6.24 16.28 -3.34
C ALA A 8 -6.01 17.05 -4.66
N SER A 9 -5.72 18.35 -4.58
CA SER A 9 -5.48 19.21 -5.76
C SER A 9 -4.00 19.41 -6.10
N THR A 10 -3.08 18.95 -5.24
CA THR A 10 -1.64 19.10 -5.44
C THR A 10 -1.09 17.94 -6.25
N SER A 11 -0.46 18.25 -7.38
CA SER A 11 0.38 17.31 -8.11
C SER A 11 1.85 17.67 -7.90
N ILE A 12 2.69 16.66 -7.69
CA ILE A 12 4.13 16.80 -7.60
C ILE A 12 4.73 16.15 -8.85
N TYR A 13 5.44 16.93 -9.67
CA TYR A 13 6.00 16.49 -10.96
C TYR A 13 4.98 15.85 -11.91
N GLY A 14 3.72 16.32 -11.89
CA GLY A 14 2.64 15.78 -12.71
C GLY A 14 2.00 14.48 -12.19
N LEU A 15 2.45 13.97 -11.05
CA LEU A 15 1.80 12.86 -10.35
C LEU A 15 0.89 13.42 -9.24
N PRO A 16 -0.37 12.96 -9.15
CA PRO A 16 -1.22 13.32 -8.02
C PRO A 16 -0.60 12.80 -6.71
N LEU A 17 -0.70 13.62 -5.65
CA LEU A 17 -0.04 13.39 -4.36
C LEU A 17 -0.57 12.14 -3.62
N ASP A 18 -1.73 11.63 -4.02
CA ASP A 18 -2.33 10.39 -3.54
C ASP A 18 -1.38 9.19 -3.75
N ILE A 19 -0.81 9.02 -4.95
CA ILE A 19 0.04 7.89 -5.31
C ILE A 19 1.26 7.78 -4.37
N PRO A 20 2.14 8.80 -4.25
CA PRO A 20 3.29 8.71 -3.34
C PRO A 20 2.86 8.59 -1.87
N ALA A 21 1.72 9.16 -1.46
CA ALA A 21 1.20 8.98 -0.11
C ALA A 21 0.83 7.51 0.16
N HIS A 22 0.09 6.86 -0.74
CA HIS A 22 -0.26 5.44 -0.64
C HIS A 22 0.97 4.54 -0.60
N LEU A 23 1.97 4.80 -1.46
CA LEU A 23 3.24 4.06 -1.47
C LEU A 23 3.97 4.15 -0.12
N LEU A 24 4.09 5.37 0.42
CA LEU A 24 4.82 5.60 1.67
C LEU A 24 4.07 5.04 2.88
N VAL A 25 2.76 5.27 2.97
CA VAL A 25 1.94 4.77 4.09
C VAL A 25 1.93 3.23 4.10
N GLY A 26 1.73 2.60 2.95
CA GLY A 26 1.78 1.14 2.82
C GLY A 26 3.12 0.57 3.29
N LEU A 27 4.23 1.20 2.88
CA LEU A 27 5.57 0.82 3.34
C LEU A 27 5.76 1.00 4.85
N VAL A 28 5.32 2.11 5.43
CA VAL A 28 5.45 2.37 6.87
C VAL A 28 4.68 1.33 7.67
N ILE A 29 3.44 1.01 7.29
CA ILE A 29 2.62 -0.02 7.95
C ILE A 29 3.33 -1.38 7.87
N PHE A 30 3.86 -1.74 6.69
CA PHE A 30 4.62 -2.97 6.51
C PHE A 30 5.83 -3.05 7.45
N LEU A 31 6.63 -2.00 7.52
CA LEU A 31 7.83 -1.94 8.37
C LEU A 31 7.48 -2.01 9.86
N ILE A 32 6.41 -1.35 10.29
CA ILE A 32 5.90 -1.45 11.66
C ILE A 32 5.50 -2.90 11.96
N ALA A 33 4.71 -3.54 11.09
CA ALA A 33 4.28 -4.93 11.29
C ALA A 33 5.49 -5.91 11.35
N ARG A 34 6.49 -5.71 10.48
CA ARG A 34 7.75 -6.47 10.49
C ARG A 34 8.53 -6.26 11.79
N LYS A 35 8.62 -5.01 12.27
CA LYS A 35 9.32 -4.66 13.52
C LYS A 35 8.64 -5.28 14.74
N SER A 36 7.32 -5.47 14.70
CA SER A 36 6.56 -6.18 15.73
C SER A 36 6.68 -7.71 15.66
N GLY A 37 7.58 -8.25 14.81
CA GLY A 37 7.84 -9.69 14.70
C GLY A 37 6.95 -10.43 13.68
N SER A 38 6.10 -9.73 12.94
CA SER A 38 5.26 -10.38 11.91
C SER A 38 6.11 -10.92 10.77
N THR A 39 5.71 -12.05 10.20
CA THR A 39 6.31 -12.55 8.94
C THR A 39 6.05 -11.56 7.80
N ALA A 40 6.83 -11.62 6.72
CA ALA A 40 6.64 -10.73 5.57
C ALA A 40 5.25 -10.90 4.93
N HIS A 41 4.76 -12.13 4.84
CA HIS A 41 3.40 -12.43 4.36
C HIS A 41 2.33 -11.81 5.27
N THR A 42 2.48 -11.96 6.60
CA THR A 42 1.54 -11.38 7.57
C THR A 42 1.56 -9.86 7.51
N ALA A 43 2.75 -9.25 7.42
CA ALA A 43 2.88 -7.80 7.30
C ALA A 43 2.22 -7.27 6.03
N LEU A 44 2.38 -7.96 4.89
CA LEU A 44 1.72 -7.61 3.64
C LEU A 44 0.19 -7.76 3.74
N ALA A 45 -0.30 -8.82 4.40
CA ALA A 45 -1.72 -9.01 4.66
C ALA A 45 -2.30 -7.90 5.55
N VAL A 46 -1.54 -7.40 6.53
CA VAL A 46 -1.94 -6.24 7.35
C VAL A 46 -2.07 -4.98 6.49
N VAL A 47 -1.12 -4.71 5.59
CA VAL A 47 -1.23 -3.57 4.67
C VAL A 47 -2.48 -3.69 3.79
N PHE A 48 -2.73 -4.88 3.22
CA PHE A 48 -3.91 -5.13 2.41
C PHE A 48 -5.20 -4.90 3.21
N ALA A 49 -5.29 -5.45 4.42
CA ALA A 49 -6.45 -5.28 5.29
C ALA A 49 -6.68 -3.80 5.64
N MET A 50 -5.63 -3.03 5.94
CA MET A 50 -5.73 -1.60 6.23
C MET A 50 -6.17 -0.79 5.01
N ALA A 51 -5.63 -1.09 3.83
CA ALA A 51 -6.04 -0.44 2.59
C ALA A 51 -7.51 -0.75 2.27
N LEU A 52 -7.91 -2.02 2.38
CA LEU A 52 -9.31 -2.43 2.19
C LEU A 52 -10.23 -1.73 3.19
N LEU A 53 -9.85 -1.64 4.47
CA LEU A 53 -10.63 -0.94 5.50
C LEU A 53 -10.78 0.55 5.19
N LYS A 54 -9.73 1.24 4.70
CA LYS A 54 -9.85 2.63 4.24
C LYS A 54 -10.89 2.75 3.13
N GLU A 55 -10.81 1.91 2.10
CA GLU A 55 -11.76 1.96 0.98
C GLU A 55 -13.19 1.67 1.45
N LEU A 56 -13.37 0.70 2.34
CA LEU A 56 -14.67 0.36 2.90
C LEU A 56 -15.24 1.45 3.82
N THR A 57 -14.41 2.27 4.45
CA THR A 57 -14.90 3.29 5.38
C THR A 57 -15.13 4.65 4.72
N PHE A 58 -14.32 5.01 3.72
CA PHE A 58 -14.37 6.33 3.08
C PHE A 58 -15.03 6.32 1.70
N ASP A 59 -14.81 5.27 0.90
CA ASP A 59 -15.17 5.26 -0.53
C ASP A 59 -16.37 4.36 -0.88
N LEU A 60 -16.83 3.52 0.05
CA LEU A 60 -18.01 2.64 -0.11
C LEU A 60 -19.28 3.41 -0.52
N ARG A 61 -19.42 4.67 -0.06
CA ARG A 61 -20.54 5.55 -0.40
C ARG A 61 -20.48 6.01 -1.86
N ILE A 62 -19.29 6.20 -2.41
CA ILE A 62 -19.07 6.66 -3.79
C ILE A 62 -19.27 5.50 -4.77
N TRP A 63 -18.78 4.31 -4.42
CA TRP A 63 -18.90 3.10 -5.23
C TRP A 63 -20.37 2.71 -5.51
N TRP A 64 -21.24 2.86 -4.50
CA TRP A 64 -22.69 2.61 -4.64
C TRP A 64 -23.39 3.64 -5.54
N THR A 65 -22.84 4.85 -5.64
CA THR A 65 -23.52 6.00 -6.28
C THR A 65 -23.12 6.17 -7.74
N TRP A 66 -21.88 5.82 -8.12
CA TRP A 66 -21.33 6.19 -9.44
C TRP A 66 -21.20 5.03 -10.43
N GLY A 67 -21.19 3.77 -10.00
CA GLY A 67 -21.00 2.61 -10.88
C GLY A 67 -19.61 2.59 -11.55
N PHE A 68 -18.87 1.48 -11.44
CA PHE A 68 -17.50 1.33 -11.97
C PHE A 68 -16.52 2.45 -11.54
N TYR A 69 -16.46 2.74 -10.24
CA TYR A 69 -15.40 3.57 -9.66
C TYR A 69 -14.19 2.68 -9.31
N LEU A 70 -13.10 2.79 -10.10
CA LEU A 70 -11.89 1.96 -10.00
C LEU A 70 -10.83 2.51 -9.04
N GLU A 71 -11.04 3.72 -8.52
CA GLU A 71 -10.12 4.39 -7.60
C GLU A 71 -9.78 3.55 -6.35
N PRO A 72 -10.72 2.81 -5.74
CA PRO A 72 -10.39 1.96 -4.59
C PRO A 72 -9.41 0.84 -4.93
N ILE A 73 -9.54 0.27 -6.13
CA ILE A 73 -8.65 -0.78 -6.61
C ILE A 73 -7.25 -0.20 -6.86
N LYS A 74 -7.18 0.99 -7.48
CA LYS A 74 -5.93 1.73 -7.68
C LYS A 74 -5.22 1.96 -6.34
N ASP A 75 -5.91 2.50 -5.35
CA ASP A 75 -5.34 2.84 -4.04
C ASP A 75 -4.81 1.61 -3.29
N ILE A 76 -5.54 0.48 -3.34
CA ILE A 76 -5.09 -0.79 -2.77
C ILE A 76 -3.81 -1.28 -3.47
N ILE A 77 -3.79 -1.30 -4.80
CA ILE A 77 -2.62 -1.77 -5.57
C ILE A 77 -1.40 -0.90 -5.27
N VAL A 78 -1.55 0.42 -5.28
CA VAL A 78 -0.48 1.37 -5.01
C VAL A 78 0.05 1.19 -3.58
N SER A 79 -0.83 0.97 -2.59
CA SER A 79 -0.43 0.73 -1.20
C SER A 79 0.38 -0.55 -1.01
N LEU A 80 0.18 -1.55 -1.87
CA LEU A 80 0.88 -2.85 -1.81
C LEU A 80 2.19 -2.89 -2.59
N LEU A 81 2.42 -1.96 -3.51
CA LEU A 81 3.54 -1.99 -4.46
C LEU A 81 4.91 -2.03 -3.78
N LEU A 82 5.22 -1.05 -2.91
CA LEU A 82 6.50 -1.02 -2.19
C LEU A 82 6.65 -2.17 -1.17
N PRO A 83 5.65 -2.47 -0.32
CA PRO A 83 5.69 -3.66 0.54
C PRO A 83 5.94 -4.97 -0.23
N GLY A 84 5.28 -5.15 -1.38
CA GLY A 84 5.40 -6.33 -2.22
C GLY A 84 6.79 -6.47 -2.83
N VAL A 85 7.35 -5.38 -3.37
CA VAL A 85 8.73 -5.34 -3.88
C VAL A 85 9.73 -5.66 -2.76
N TRP A 86 9.53 -5.11 -1.56
CA TRP A 86 10.39 -5.41 -0.42
C TRP A 86 10.32 -6.89 -0.04
N MET A 87 9.11 -7.45 0.08
CA MET A 87 8.91 -8.86 0.39
C MET A 87 9.62 -9.75 -0.64
N LEU A 88 9.46 -9.46 -1.93
CA LEU A 88 10.13 -10.21 -3.00
C LEU A 88 11.65 -10.16 -2.85
N ARG A 89 12.22 -9.00 -2.52
CA ARG A 89 13.65 -8.87 -2.25
C ARG A 89 14.11 -9.75 -1.09
N ILE A 90 13.37 -9.79 0.03
CA ILE A 90 13.69 -10.65 1.17
C ILE A 90 13.65 -12.12 0.74
N TRP A 91 12.66 -12.50 -0.06
CA TRP A 91 12.50 -13.88 -0.54
C TRP A 91 13.67 -14.31 -1.44
N VAL A 92 14.03 -13.49 -2.43
CA VAL A 92 15.18 -13.75 -3.32
C VAL A 92 16.49 -13.85 -2.52
N GLN A 93 16.68 -13.01 -1.51
CA GLN A 93 17.87 -13.10 -0.64
C GLN A 93 17.92 -14.42 0.13
N ARG A 94 16.77 -14.89 0.64
CA ARG A 94 16.68 -16.15 1.37
C ARG A 94 17.03 -17.35 0.49
N GLU A 95 16.53 -17.40 -0.74
CA GLU A 95 16.84 -18.50 -1.69
C GLU A 95 18.33 -18.53 -2.06
N ARG A 96 18.94 -17.37 -2.30
CA ARG A 96 20.37 -17.28 -2.59
C ARG A 96 21.24 -17.81 -1.45
N THR A 97 20.86 -17.55 -0.21
CA THR A 97 21.58 -18.08 0.96
C THR A 97 21.48 -19.60 1.04
N LEU A 98 20.31 -20.18 0.79
CA LEU A 98 20.11 -21.64 0.83
C LEU A 98 20.96 -22.36 -0.22
N LEU A 99 21.01 -21.83 -1.45
CA LEU A 99 21.81 -22.39 -2.55
C LEU A 99 23.34 -22.29 -2.33
N SER A 100 23.80 -21.37 -1.48
CA SER A 100 25.23 -21.19 -1.18
C SER A 100 25.75 -22.10 -0.07
N THR A 101 24.85 -22.80 0.63
CA THR A 101 25.17 -23.71 1.74
C THR A 101 25.12 -25.20 1.36
N GLU A 102 24.79 -25.49 0.10
CA GLU A 102 24.85 -26.84 -0.52
C GLU A 102 26.14 -26.99 -1.32
#